data_AF-A0A9D4STA8-F1
#
_entry.id   AF-A0A9D4STA8-F1
#
_cell.length_a   1.000
_cell.length_b   1.000
_cell.length_c   1.000
_cell.angle_alpha   90.00
_cell.angle_beta   90.00
_cell.angle_gamma   90.00
#
_symmetry.space_group_name_H-M   'P 1'
#
loop_
_entity.id
_entity.type
_entity.pdbx_description
1 polymer ?
#
loop_
_entity_poly.entity_id
_entity_poly.type
_entity_poly.pdbx_seq_one_letter_code
_entity_poly.pdbx_strand_id
1 'polypeptide(L)'
;MHCPSTKDKHVVLIQWFKEDDKGPIYEYQVLPHEDWTHFENTHRKATHQHRPRPDWQGRAFFRGGHEDSPALTMTKLKPRDQGTYVCKATFKDGASRTLATSLLVVGDFRLTWYWNSAPTLGKGHRQANGMFSQLKLARHNLSRRDRDTHITCVATNALGATLNTSVKLDLWTPASSVRIRARPFKDGVPASVECEVLGSRPAPLVTWYVGGEGPQDATFTHVQEDTDVATSVLTLTVSAKDRGKTITCVVAHPVTEDRLNASFVVDVHYKPSLRLTVNATKIDSGEDLFMECEVNANPPAMEVSWHLNGRLFSISQAPSVPTASVPFTRTRLDRSDSGNYQCRAWNSCGEAVSNLVAVTVTGADGLSTLLTADFQVIALSALASLTSQVQNF
;
A
#
# COMPACT_ATOMS: atom_id res chain seq x y z
N MET A 1 50.83 20.53 24.40
CA MET A 1 50.94 19.66 25.58
C MET A 1 51.35 20.50 26.77
N HIS A 2 50.47 20.65 27.76
CA HIS A 2 50.76 21.50 28.92
C HIS A 2 51.56 20.74 29.98
N CYS A 3 52.25 21.51 30.81
CA CYS A 3 52.87 21.05 32.05
C CYS A 3 52.02 21.43 33.26
N PRO A 4 52.28 20.81 34.42
CA PRO A 4 51.69 21.25 35.69
C PRO A 4 51.91 22.76 35.90
N SER A 5 50.95 23.41 36.56
CA SER A 5 51.06 24.84 36.90
C SER A 5 52.35 25.13 37.68
N THR A 6 53.02 26.21 37.28
CA THR A 6 54.30 26.67 37.82
C THR A 6 54.19 27.99 38.58
N LYS A 7 52.95 28.50 38.80
CA LYS A 7 52.71 29.85 39.34
C LYS A 7 53.23 30.08 40.76
N ASP A 8 53.32 29.02 41.57
CA ASP A 8 53.62 29.15 43.01
C ASP A 8 55.04 28.68 43.40
N LYS A 9 55.86 28.24 42.43
CA LYS A 9 57.22 27.71 42.70
C LYS A 9 58.18 28.01 41.56
N HIS A 10 59.42 28.38 41.91
CA HIS A 10 60.49 28.62 40.94
C HIS A 10 60.90 27.30 40.25
N VAL A 11 60.61 27.21 38.96
CA VAL A 11 61.00 26.08 38.11
C VAL A 11 62.44 26.22 37.67
N VAL A 12 63.20 25.13 37.75
CA VAL A 12 64.60 25.06 37.31
C VAL A 12 64.75 24.22 36.04
N LEU A 13 63.89 23.23 35.86
CA LEU A 13 63.95 22.29 34.74
C LEU A 13 62.56 21.78 34.37
N ILE A 14 62.23 21.81 33.09
CA ILE A 14 61.03 21.17 32.52
C ILE A 14 61.47 20.21 31.44
N GLN A 15 61.00 18.97 31.54
CA GLN A 15 61.30 17.90 30.60
C GLN A 15 60.00 17.30 30.09
N TRP A 16 59.91 17.12 28.77
CA TRP A 16 58.84 16.36 28.15
C TRP A 16 59.38 15.01 27.70
N PHE A 17 58.68 13.95 28.01
CA PHE A 17 59.01 12.57 27.67
C PHE A 17 57.88 11.97 26.83
N LYS A 18 58.22 10.99 26.01
CA LYS A 18 57.26 9.98 25.55
C LYS A 18 57.46 8.75 26.46
N GLU A 19 56.39 8.12 26.93
CA GLU A 19 56.43 7.11 28.00
C GLU A 19 57.43 5.97 27.76
N ASP A 20 57.60 5.55 26.50
CA ASP A 20 58.53 4.48 26.11
C ASP A 20 59.96 4.96 25.75
N ASP A 21 60.25 6.26 25.82
CA ASP A 21 61.52 6.82 25.39
C ASP A 21 62.56 6.85 26.52
N LYS A 22 63.81 6.53 26.19
CA LYS A 22 64.95 6.51 27.14
C LYS A 22 65.43 7.91 27.59
N GLY A 23 64.76 8.99 27.19
CA GLY A 23 65.16 10.35 27.51
C GLY A 23 64.15 11.40 27.02
N PRO A 24 64.30 12.66 27.46
CA PRO A 24 63.33 13.71 27.14
C PRO A 24 63.33 14.03 25.64
N ILE A 25 62.14 14.21 25.07
CA ILE A 25 61.93 14.71 23.70
C ILE A 25 62.25 16.21 23.60
N TYR A 26 62.12 16.93 24.71
CA TYR A 26 62.40 18.35 24.81
C TYR A 26 62.75 18.71 26.25
N GLU A 27 63.76 19.54 26.42
CA GLU A 27 64.19 20.05 27.72
C GLU A 27 64.24 21.58 27.70
N TYR A 28 63.72 22.17 28.76
CA TYR A 28 63.79 23.59 29.06
C TYR A 28 64.45 23.77 30.43
N GLN A 29 65.59 24.45 30.48
CA GLN A 29 66.36 24.66 31.69
C GLN A 29 66.53 26.16 31.95
N VAL A 30 66.37 26.55 33.23
CA VAL A 30 66.66 27.90 33.71
C VAL A 30 68.04 27.87 34.36
N LEU A 31 69.00 28.56 33.75
CA LEU A 31 70.36 28.66 34.25
C LEU A 31 70.51 29.90 35.15
N PRO A 32 71.19 29.78 36.30
CA PRO A 32 71.49 30.93 37.14
C PRO A 32 72.46 31.89 36.42
N HIS A 33 72.23 33.20 36.59
CA HIS A 33 73.17 34.25 36.17
C HIS A 33 74.38 34.28 37.13
N GLU A 34 75.58 34.69 36.70
CA GLU A 34 76.84 34.50 37.47
C GLU A 34 77.00 35.38 38.73
N ASP A 35 76.09 36.33 39.02
CA ASP A 35 76.18 37.24 40.20
C ASP A 35 74.96 37.13 41.13
N TRP A 36 74.93 36.10 41.98
CA TRP A 36 73.85 35.88 42.97
C TRP A 36 74.33 36.14 44.40
N THR A 37 74.49 37.41 44.77
CA THR A 37 74.78 37.81 46.16
C THR A 37 73.87 38.93 46.69
N HIS A 38 72.61 39.06 46.25
CA HIS A 38 71.54 39.57 47.13
C HIS A 38 70.11 39.33 46.58
N PHE A 39 69.18 39.28 47.52
CA PHE A 39 67.80 38.79 47.42
C PHE A 39 66.85 39.73 46.62
N GLU A 40 65.79 39.11 46.10
CA GLU A 40 64.57 39.68 45.51
C GLU A 40 64.64 40.14 44.02
N ASN A 41 63.89 39.41 43.18
CA ASN A 41 63.54 39.70 41.76
C ASN A 41 64.49 39.24 40.62
N THR A 42 65.07 38.04 40.73
CA THR A 42 66.02 37.48 39.74
C THR A 42 65.44 36.45 38.74
N HIS A 43 64.18 36.59 38.30
CA HIS A 43 63.74 35.88 37.08
C HIS A 43 64.07 36.64 35.79
N ARG A 44 64.23 37.97 35.84
CA ARG A 44 64.46 38.80 34.64
C ARG A 44 65.89 38.70 34.06
N LYS A 45 66.85 38.11 34.80
CA LYS A 45 68.25 37.96 34.38
C LYS A 45 68.68 36.50 34.15
N ALA A 46 67.78 35.53 34.24
CA ALA A 46 68.14 34.13 34.05
C ALA A 46 68.31 33.79 32.55
N THR A 47 69.31 32.98 32.23
CA THR A 47 69.48 32.48 30.86
C THR A 47 68.65 31.22 30.67
N HIS A 48 67.86 31.17 29.61
CA HIS A 48 67.00 30.04 29.30
C HIS A 48 67.61 29.19 28.20
N GLN A 49 67.70 27.88 28.45
CA GLN A 49 68.20 26.94 27.46
C GLN A 49 67.10 25.98 27.01
N HIS A 50 66.98 25.86 25.69
CA HIS A 50 65.99 25.01 25.00
C HIS A 50 66.72 23.91 24.24
N ARG A 51 66.46 22.65 24.56
CA ARG A 51 67.13 21.50 23.95
C ARG A 51 66.11 20.50 23.43
N PRO A 52 65.63 20.64 22.18
CA PRO A 52 64.88 19.57 21.52
C PRO A 52 65.82 18.38 21.27
N ARG A 53 65.29 17.17 21.43
CA ARG A 53 65.99 15.96 20.98
C ARG A 53 66.19 16.01 19.45
N PRO A 54 67.28 15.47 18.88
CA PRO A 54 67.57 15.62 17.45
C PRO A 54 66.44 15.23 16.48
N ASP A 55 65.64 14.21 16.80
CA ASP A 55 64.46 13.75 16.03
C ASP A 55 63.22 14.67 16.15
N TRP A 56 63.24 15.59 17.11
CA TRP A 56 62.24 16.61 17.37
C TRP A 56 62.68 18.03 16.99
N GLN A 57 63.92 18.20 16.52
CA GLN A 57 64.44 19.49 16.09
C GLN A 57 63.60 20.05 14.92
N GLY A 58 63.14 21.29 15.04
CA GLY A 58 62.25 21.93 14.06
C GLY A 58 60.79 21.41 14.04
N ARG A 59 60.44 20.52 14.97
CA ARG A 59 59.06 19.98 15.15
C ARG A 59 58.52 20.15 16.56
N ALA A 60 59.35 20.48 17.55
CA ALA A 60 58.94 20.75 18.92
C ALA A 60 59.40 22.14 19.36
N PHE A 61 58.47 22.93 19.88
CA PHE A 61 58.67 24.33 20.23
C PHE A 61 58.08 24.62 21.62
N PHE A 62 58.90 25.16 22.51
CA PHE A 62 58.44 25.62 23.81
C PHE A 62 57.53 26.85 23.65
N ARG A 63 56.44 26.87 24.40
CA ARG A 63 55.55 28.00 24.58
C ARG A 63 55.35 28.23 26.07
N GLY A 64 55.78 29.37 26.57
CA GLY A 64 55.60 29.76 27.96
C GLY A 64 55.80 31.26 28.15
N GLY A 65 55.04 31.82 29.07
CA GLY A 65 55.11 33.21 29.50
C GLY A 65 54.86 33.30 31.00
N HIS A 66 55.14 34.44 31.63
CA HIS A 66 55.08 34.63 33.08
C HIS A 66 53.69 34.32 33.70
N GLU A 67 52.63 34.32 32.89
CA GLU A 67 51.24 34.08 33.33
C GLU A 67 50.61 32.77 32.81
N ASP A 68 51.25 32.12 31.83
CA ASP A 68 50.75 30.92 31.15
C ASP A 68 51.47 29.65 31.62
N SER A 69 50.74 28.55 31.81
CA SER A 69 51.34 27.24 32.09
C SER A 69 52.26 26.82 30.93
N PRO A 70 53.52 26.42 31.20
CA PRO A 70 54.47 26.06 30.16
C PRO A 70 53.92 24.89 29.33
N ALA A 71 54.13 24.98 28.02
CA ALA A 71 53.59 24.03 27.07
C ALA A 71 54.59 23.72 25.97
N LEU A 72 54.54 22.50 25.46
CA LEU A 72 55.24 22.09 24.25
C LEU A 72 54.26 22.05 23.08
N THR A 73 54.60 22.76 22.02
CA THR A 73 53.90 22.72 20.73
C THR A 73 54.65 21.78 19.81
N MET A 74 53.97 20.76 19.31
CA MET A 74 54.53 19.77 18.40
C MET A 74 53.87 19.93 17.03
N THR A 75 54.65 19.98 15.96
CA THR A 75 54.20 20.18 14.58
C THR A 75 54.78 19.09 13.67
N LYS A 76 54.22 18.93 12.47
CA LYS A 76 54.65 17.89 11.49
C LYS A 76 54.69 16.48 12.13
N LEU A 77 53.62 16.13 12.85
CA LEU A 77 53.46 14.86 13.53
C LEU A 77 53.42 13.69 12.54
N LYS A 78 54.01 12.56 12.92
CA LYS A 78 54.05 11.30 12.16
C LYS A 78 53.27 10.23 12.92
N PRO A 79 52.74 9.16 12.27
CA PRO A 79 52.01 8.11 12.98
C PRO A 79 52.77 7.49 14.17
N ARG A 80 54.09 7.32 14.04
CA ARG A 80 54.98 6.86 15.12
C ARG A 80 55.07 7.81 16.32
N ASP A 81 54.64 9.06 16.16
CA ASP A 81 54.61 10.04 17.24
C ASP A 81 53.36 9.84 18.13
N GLN A 82 52.44 8.93 17.79
CA GLN A 82 51.36 8.53 18.69
C GLN A 82 51.92 7.90 19.98
N GLY A 83 51.27 8.19 21.10
CA GLY A 83 51.60 7.62 22.41
C GLY A 83 51.27 8.57 23.55
N THR A 84 51.59 8.15 24.77
CA THR A 84 51.46 8.98 25.96
C THR A 84 52.73 9.78 26.14
N TYR A 85 52.56 11.07 26.43
CA TYR A 85 53.63 11.99 26.71
C TYR A 85 53.48 12.55 28.11
N VAL A 86 54.60 12.71 28.80
CA VAL A 86 54.65 13.16 30.19
C VAL A 86 55.49 14.43 30.25
N CYS A 87 54.90 15.51 30.74
CA CYS A 87 55.70 16.64 31.20
C CYS A 87 56.10 16.44 32.66
N LYS A 88 57.36 16.69 32.99
CA LYS A 88 57.89 16.78 34.35
C LYS A 88 58.47 18.18 34.59
N ALA A 89 57.92 18.91 35.55
CA ALA A 89 58.46 20.18 36.03
C ALA A 89 59.18 19.96 37.37
N THR A 90 60.44 20.38 37.46
CA THR A 90 61.28 20.29 38.66
C THR A 90 61.53 21.68 39.23
N PHE A 91 61.29 21.84 40.52
CA PHE A 91 61.36 23.10 41.24
C PHE A 91 62.65 23.22 42.05
N LYS A 92 62.98 24.45 42.46
CA LYS A 92 64.23 24.76 43.18
C LYS A 92 64.40 24.00 44.50
N ASP A 93 63.29 23.62 45.13
CA ASP A 93 63.26 22.81 46.36
C ASP A 93 63.50 21.30 46.10
N GLY A 94 63.78 20.91 44.85
CA GLY A 94 63.98 19.52 44.44
C GLY A 94 62.68 18.74 44.22
N ALA A 95 61.51 19.32 44.53
CA ALA A 95 60.24 18.68 44.25
C ALA A 95 60.00 18.63 42.73
N SER A 96 59.26 17.63 42.27
CA SER A 96 58.83 17.55 40.87
C SER A 96 57.34 17.25 40.76
N ARG A 97 56.70 17.79 39.73
CA ARG A 97 55.30 17.52 39.36
C ARG A 97 55.26 17.00 37.93
N THR A 98 54.38 16.05 37.67
CA THR A 98 54.19 15.48 36.34
C THR A 98 52.75 15.64 35.84
N LEU A 99 52.59 15.74 34.51
CA LEU A 99 51.29 15.69 33.83
C LEU A 99 51.41 14.84 32.57
N ALA A 100 50.55 13.84 32.44
CA ALA A 100 50.49 12.96 31.27
C ALA A 100 49.40 13.42 30.29
N THR A 101 49.64 13.23 29.00
CA THR A 101 48.69 13.50 27.91
C THR A 101 48.91 12.47 26.81
N SER A 102 47.83 11.81 26.38
CA SER A 102 47.88 10.89 25.25
C SER A 102 47.67 11.65 23.94
N LEU A 103 48.59 11.46 22.99
CA LEU A 103 48.50 11.98 21.63
C LEU A 103 48.08 10.84 20.70
N LEU A 104 46.91 10.99 20.07
CA LEU A 104 46.47 10.15 18.97
C LEU A 104 46.82 10.85 17.65
N VAL A 105 47.72 10.27 16.85
CA VAL A 105 48.03 10.81 15.52
C VAL A 105 47.10 10.15 14.51
N VAL A 106 46.01 10.82 14.19
CA VAL A 106 45.14 10.42 13.09
C VAL A 106 45.82 10.82 11.78
N GLY A 107 46.29 9.83 11.01
CA GLY A 107 46.91 10.07 9.70
C GLY A 107 45.91 10.57 8.66
N ASP A 108 46.40 10.96 7.49
CA ASP A 108 45.55 11.34 6.36
C ASP A 108 44.62 10.17 5.98
N PHE A 109 43.33 10.47 5.84
CA PHE A 109 42.32 9.54 5.38
C PHE A 109 41.47 10.15 4.28
N ARG A 110 40.99 9.29 3.37
CA ARG A 110 40.00 9.65 2.37
C ARG A 110 38.63 9.12 2.79
N LEU A 111 37.59 9.91 2.56
CA LEU A 111 36.21 9.47 2.71
C LEU A 111 35.64 9.10 1.34
N THR A 112 34.85 8.04 1.28
CA THR A 112 34.17 7.60 0.06
C THR A 112 32.77 7.10 0.41
N TRP A 113 31.76 7.57 -0.34
CA TRP A 113 30.38 7.08 -0.23
C TRP A 113 30.18 5.88 -1.14
N TYR A 114 29.47 4.88 -0.64
CA TYR A 114 29.05 3.71 -1.40
C TYR A 114 27.52 3.61 -1.40
N TRP A 115 26.95 3.33 -2.57
CA TRP A 115 25.53 3.10 -2.81
C TRP A 115 25.35 1.65 -3.27
N ASN A 116 24.74 0.81 -2.44
CA ASN A 116 24.66 -0.64 -2.70
C ASN A 116 26.03 -1.22 -3.08
N SER A 117 27.06 -0.87 -2.31
CA SER A 117 28.45 -1.30 -2.50
C SER A 117 29.17 -0.76 -3.75
N ALA A 118 28.54 0.11 -4.55
CA ALA A 118 29.20 0.83 -5.64
C ALA A 118 29.69 2.22 -5.17
N PRO A 119 30.94 2.63 -5.44
CA PRO A 119 31.44 3.94 -5.03
C PRO A 119 30.71 5.08 -5.74
N THR A 120 30.38 6.15 -5.02
CA THR A 120 29.67 7.33 -5.54
C THR A 120 30.37 8.63 -5.12
N LEU A 121 30.23 9.67 -5.96
CA LEU A 121 30.81 10.99 -5.72
C LEU A 121 30.00 11.76 -4.67
N GLY A 122 30.66 12.18 -3.58
CA GLY A 122 30.14 13.15 -2.63
C GLY A 122 30.75 14.55 -2.84
N LYS A 123 30.07 15.60 -2.38
CA LYS A 123 30.63 16.96 -2.33
C LYS A 123 31.29 17.16 -0.96
N GLY A 124 32.58 17.48 -0.95
CA GLY A 124 33.35 17.78 0.26
C GLY A 124 33.71 19.26 0.37
N HIS A 125 33.69 19.82 1.58
CA HIS A 125 34.14 21.19 1.85
C HIS A 125 35.43 21.15 2.67
N ARG A 126 36.60 21.47 2.10
CA ARG A 126 37.90 21.43 2.81
C ARG A 126 37.95 22.49 3.92
N GLN A 127 38.24 22.13 5.18
CA GLN A 127 38.51 23.12 6.22
C GLN A 127 39.93 23.67 6.08
N ALA A 128 40.16 24.93 6.47
CA ALA A 128 41.43 25.66 6.28
C ALA A 128 42.66 25.03 6.97
N ASN A 129 42.46 24.02 7.82
CA ASN A 129 43.49 23.27 8.55
C ASN A 129 43.95 21.99 7.83
N GLY A 130 43.52 21.72 6.60
CA GLY A 130 43.92 20.50 5.86
C GLY A 130 43.22 19.22 6.32
N MET A 131 42.34 19.30 7.32
CA MET A 131 41.42 18.24 7.69
C MET A 131 40.30 18.20 6.65
N PHE A 132 40.13 17.10 5.91
CA PHE A 132 38.84 16.83 5.29
C PHE A 132 37.96 16.18 6.38
N SER A 133 37.05 16.85 7.09
CA SER A 133 35.94 17.74 6.72
C SER A 133 34.78 17.01 6.04
N GLN A 134 33.57 17.22 6.57
CA GLN A 134 32.35 16.48 6.26
C GLN A 134 32.13 16.26 4.74
N LEU A 135 32.03 14.99 4.31
CA LEU A 135 31.67 14.61 2.94
C LEU A 135 30.15 14.43 2.85
N LYS A 136 29.46 15.27 2.08
CA LYS A 136 28.00 15.20 1.92
C LYS A 136 27.63 14.45 0.64
N LEU A 137 26.71 13.50 0.74
CA LEU A 137 26.06 12.87 -0.39
C LEU A 137 24.73 13.57 -0.64
N ALA A 138 24.52 14.08 -1.85
CA ALA A 138 23.25 14.65 -2.28
C ALA A 138 22.77 13.89 -3.51
N ARG A 139 21.57 13.32 -3.43
CA ARG A 139 20.92 12.61 -4.54
C ARG A 139 19.50 13.10 -4.67
N HIS A 140 19.08 13.32 -5.90
CA HIS A 140 17.76 13.80 -6.25
C HIS A 140 16.97 12.70 -6.96
N ASN A 141 15.65 12.86 -7.05
CA ASN A 141 14.75 11.97 -7.77
C ASN A 141 14.86 10.51 -7.30
N LEU A 142 14.90 10.31 -5.98
CA LEU A 142 14.79 8.98 -5.41
C LEU A 142 13.44 8.37 -5.80
N SER A 143 13.47 7.08 -6.08
CA SER A 143 12.33 6.30 -6.48
C SER A 143 12.06 5.18 -5.47
N ARG A 144 10.93 4.51 -5.60
CA ARG A 144 10.59 3.31 -4.81
C ARG A 144 11.67 2.24 -4.85
N ARG A 145 12.41 2.15 -5.97
CA ARG A 145 13.50 1.16 -6.16
C ARG A 145 14.74 1.46 -5.32
N ASP A 146 14.89 2.69 -4.84
CA ASP A 146 16.00 3.10 -4.00
C ASP A 146 15.74 2.78 -2.51
N ARG A 147 14.55 2.29 -2.17
CA ARG A 147 14.23 1.81 -0.83
C ARG A 147 15.13 0.64 -0.46
N ASP A 148 15.43 0.52 0.83
CA ASP A 148 16.30 -0.52 1.38
C ASP A 148 17.75 -0.47 0.87
N THR A 149 18.10 0.55 0.08
CA THR A 149 19.48 0.82 -0.31
C THR A 149 20.31 1.10 0.92
N HIS A 150 21.45 0.42 1.00
CA HIS A 150 22.45 0.70 2.01
C HIS A 150 23.41 1.78 1.50
N ILE A 151 23.45 2.89 2.24
CA ILE A 151 24.43 3.97 2.02
C ILE A 151 25.52 3.80 3.05
N THR A 152 26.75 3.57 2.58
CA THR A 152 27.91 3.31 3.44
C THR A 152 28.96 4.39 3.25
N CYS A 153 29.41 5.00 4.35
CA CYS A 153 30.57 5.89 4.35
C CYS A 153 31.79 5.06 4.75
N VAL A 154 32.85 5.10 3.94
CA VAL A 154 34.11 4.42 4.22
C VAL A 154 35.22 5.45 4.36
N ALA A 155 35.92 5.42 5.49
CA ALA A 155 37.18 6.10 5.70
C ALA A 155 38.33 5.14 5.40
N THR A 156 39.30 5.57 4.59
CA THR A 156 40.50 4.78 4.27
C THR A 156 41.73 5.61 4.57
N ASN A 157 42.62 5.13 5.44
CA ASN A 157 43.88 5.82 5.71
C ASN A 157 44.93 5.59 4.60
N ALA A 158 46.04 6.31 4.64
CA ALA A 158 47.14 6.17 3.68
C ALA A 158 47.77 4.76 3.61
N LEU A 159 47.55 3.92 4.63
CA LEU A 159 48.05 2.54 4.71
C LEU A 159 47.02 1.50 4.22
N GLY A 160 45.84 1.95 3.76
CA GLY A 160 44.78 1.08 3.27
C GLY A 160 43.86 0.49 4.34
N ALA A 161 44.06 0.81 5.62
CA ALA A 161 43.12 0.42 6.68
C ALA A 161 41.81 1.19 6.53
N THR A 162 40.69 0.49 6.71
CA THR A 162 39.35 1.05 6.51
C THR A 162 38.49 1.01 7.78
N LEU A 163 37.63 2.01 7.92
CA LEU A 163 36.52 2.05 8.87
C LEU A 163 35.26 2.44 8.11
N ASN A 164 34.11 1.85 8.45
CA ASN A 164 32.86 2.18 7.77
C ASN A 164 31.68 2.33 8.74
N THR A 165 30.64 3.01 8.25
CA THR A 165 29.32 3.07 8.87
C THR A 165 28.28 3.01 7.76
N SER A 166 27.13 2.38 8.02
CA SER A 166 26.08 2.18 7.03
C SER A 166 24.72 2.61 7.59
N VAL A 167 23.91 3.20 6.74
CA VAL A 167 22.50 3.51 7.00
C VAL A 167 21.65 2.89 5.91
N LYS A 168 20.48 2.37 6.27
CA LYS A 168 19.50 1.84 5.33
C LYS A 168 18.48 2.93 5.01
N LEU A 169 18.24 3.18 3.73
CA LEU A 169 17.22 4.14 3.31
C LEU A 169 15.82 3.58 3.54
N ASP A 170 15.07 4.25 4.41
CA ASP A 170 13.62 4.10 4.50
C ASP A 170 12.95 5.27 3.77
N LEU A 171 12.22 4.96 2.70
CA LEU A 171 11.55 5.95 1.87
C LEU A 171 10.05 5.88 2.08
N TRP A 172 9.43 7.02 2.37
CA TRP A 172 7.98 7.14 2.37
C TRP A 172 7.50 7.32 0.93
N THR A 173 6.65 6.42 0.48
CA THR A 173 6.18 6.37 -0.90
C THR A 173 4.66 6.20 -0.93
N PRO A 174 3.92 7.06 -1.63
CA PRO A 174 2.45 6.97 -1.69
C PRO A 174 1.99 5.67 -2.33
N ALA A 175 0.70 5.32 -2.28
CA ALA A 175 0.21 4.14 -3.01
C ALA A 175 0.53 4.22 -4.51
N SER A 176 0.90 3.10 -5.14
CA SER A 176 1.09 3.00 -6.59
C SER A 176 -0.18 2.59 -7.32
N SER A 177 -1.03 1.79 -6.68
CA SER A 177 -2.32 1.38 -7.22
C SER A 177 -3.28 0.99 -6.10
N VAL A 178 -4.56 1.06 -6.42
CA VAL A 178 -5.66 0.66 -5.54
C VAL A 178 -6.68 -0.12 -6.36
N ARG A 179 -7.24 -1.18 -5.78
CA ARG A 179 -8.27 -2.00 -6.43
C ARG A 179 -9.27 -2.52 -5.41
N ILE A 180 -10.51 -2.73 -5.86
CA ILE A 180 -11.55 -3.37 -5.06
C ILE A 180 -11.72 -4.82 -5.53
N ARG A 181 -11.76 -5.76 -4.58
CA ARG A 181 -12.18 -7.16 -4.79
C ARG A 181 -13.56 -7.32 -4.19
N ALA A 182 -14.56 -7.53 -5.06
CA ALA A 182 -15.95 -7.74 -4.68
C ALA A 182 -16.56 -8.88 -5.51
N ARG A 183 -17.60 -9.51 -4.98
CA ARG A 183 -18.48 -10.44 -5.70
C ARG A 183 -19.89 -9.84 -5.75
N PRO A 184 -20.77 -10.29 -6.66
CA PRO A 184 -22.17 -9.91 -6.60
C PRO A 184 -22.77 -10.26 -5.24
N PHE A 185 -23.52 -9.31 -4.69
CA PHE A 185 -24.18 -9.45 -3.40
C PHE A 185 -25.44 -10.33 -3.54
N LYS A 186 -25.91 -10.88 -2.42
CA LYS A 186 -27.24 -11.48 -2.34
C LYS A 186 -28.15 -10.55 -1.56
N ASP A 187 -29.39 -10.39 -2.04
CA ASP A 187 -30.38 -9.48 -1.44
C ASP A 187 -30.57 -9.75 0.06
N GLY A 188 -30.31 -8.74 0.89
CA GLY A 188 -30.49 -8.80 2.34
C GLY A 188 -29.45 -9.64 3.09
N VAL A 189 -28.39 -10.12 2.43
CA VAL A 189 -27.34 -10.94 3.06
C VAL A 189 -26.06 -10.10 3.26
N PRO A 190 -25.48 -10.08 4.47
CA PRO A 190 -24.20 -9.42 4.71
C PRO A 190 -23.08 -10.00 3.84
N ALA A 191 -22.28 -9.14 3.22
CA ALA A 191 -21.09 -9.54 2.47
C ALA A 191 -19.98 -8.50 2.62
N SER A 192 -18.75 -8.96 2.38
CA SER A 192 -17.54 -8.15 2.53
C SER A 192 -16.95 -7.76 1.18
N VAL A 193 -16.42 -6.54 1.12
CA VAL A 193 -15.70 -5.97 0.00
C VAL A 193 -14.31 -5.57 0.45
N GLU A 194 -13.28 -5.95 -0.30
CA GLU A 194 -11.89 -5.67 0.05
C GLU A 194 -11.32 -4.57 -0.85
N CYS A 195 -10.67 -3.57 -0.26
CA CYS A 195 -9.87 -2.58 -0.96
C CYS A 195 -8.40 -2.88 -0.71
N GLU A 196 -7.68 -3.25 -1.75
CA GLU A 196 -6.27 -3.59 -1.71
C GLU A 196 -5.45 -2.43 -2.30
N VAL A 197 -4.52 -1.94 -1.49
CA VAL A 197 -3.65 -0.82 -1.78
C VAL A 197 -2.22 -1.33 -1.87
N LEU A 198 -1.56 -1.07 -2.99
CA LEU A 198 -0.21 -1.56 -3.28
C LEU A 198 0.81 -0.43 -3.25
N GLY A 199 2.00 -0.72 -2.71
CA GLY A 199 3.17 0.16 -2.76
C GLY A 199 3.11 1.36 -1.83
N SER A 200 2.24 1.35 -0.82
CA SER A 200 2.13 2.48 0.12
C SER A 200 3.04 2.26 1.33
N ARG A 201 3.90 3.25 1.63
CA ARG A 201 4.74 3.26 2.84
C ARG A 201 4.83 4.68 3.42
N PRO A 202 4.40 4.92 4.67
CA PRO A 202 3.78 3.97 5.58
C PRO A 202 2.38 3.52 5.11
N ALA A 203 1.73 2.67 5.90
CA ALA A 203 0.36 2.25 5.66
C ALA A 203 -0.55 3.48 5.45
N PRO A 204 -1.39 3.48 4.40
CA PRO A 204 -2.25 4.61 4.10
C PRO A 204 -3.54 4.56 4.92
N LEU A 205 -4.20 5.70 5.07
CA LEU A 205 -5.57 5.76 5.56
C LEU A 205 -6.52 5.41 4.42
N VAL A 206 -7.35 4.39 4.62
CA VAL A 206 -8.39 3.97 3.65
C VAL A 206 -9.75 4.37 4.20
N THR A 207 -10.52 5.09 3.37
CA THR A 207 -11.86 5.56 3.72
C THR A 207 -12.88 5.05 2.71
N TRP A 208 -14.03 4.57 3.19
CA TRP A 208 -15.07 3.99 2.35
C TRP A 208 -16.26 4.92 2.17
N TYR A 209 -16.84 4.92 0.97
CA TYR A 209 -18.06 5.63 0.60
C TYR A 209 -19.00 4.69 -0.16
N VAL A 210 -20.29 4.76 0.11
CA VAL A 210 -21.34 3.95 -0.52
C VAL A 210 -22.40 4.88 -1.10
N GLY A 211 -22.61 4.85 -2.41
CA GLY A 211 -23.53 5.78 -3.08
C GLY A 211 -23.13 7.25 -2.96
N GLY A 212 -21.85 7.53 -2.67
CA GLY A 212 -21.35 8.87 -2.36
C GLY A 212 -21.45 9.27 -0.88
N GLU A 213 -22.11 8.47 -0.04
CA GLU A 213 -22.23 8.71 1.39
C GLU A 213 -21.12 8.01 2.18
N GLY A 214 -20.52 8.73 3.12
CA GLY A 214 -19.46 8.22 3.99
C GLY A 214 -18.84 9.33 4.82
N PRO A 215 -17.80 9.04 5.61
CA PRO A 215 -17.09 7.76 5.70
C PRO A 215 -17.93 6.63 6.31
N GLN A 216 -17.74 5.40 5.82
CA GLN A 216 -18.30 4.19 6.42
C GLN A 216 -17.30 3.54 7.38
N ASP A 217 -17.81 2.88 8.41
CA ASP A 217 -16.99 2.14 9.37
C ASP A 217 -16.41 0.87 8.72
N ALA A 218 -15.11 0.84 8.54
CA ALA A 218 -14.42 -0.34 8.07
C ALA A 218 -14.41 -1.42 9.17
N THR A 219 -14.64 -2.67 8.77
CA THR A 219 -14.64 -3.80 9.71
C THR A 219 -13.25 -4.32 10.04
N PHE A 220 -12.29 -4.14 9.14
CA PHE A 220 -10.92 -4.64 9.32
C PHE A 220 -9.93 -3.91 8.43
N THR A 221 -8.70 -3.71 8.92
CA THR A 221 -7.57 -3.19 8.16
C THR A 221 -6.33 -4.02 8.47
N HIS A 222 -5.71 -4.59 7.45
CA HIS A 222 -4.47 -5.35 7.54
C HIS A 222 -3.37 -4.68 6.74
N VAL A 223 -2.16 -4.66 7.30
CA VAL A 223 -0.97 -4.14 6.63
C VAL A 223 0.07 -5.24 6.62
N GLN A 224 0.51 -5.63 5.43
CA GLN A 224 1.62 -6.56 5.27
C GLN A 224 2.91 -5.75 5.12
N GLU A 225 3.69 -5.70 6.19
CA GLU A 225 4.88 -4.84 6.31
C GLU A 225 5.96 -5.18 5.26
N ASP A 226 6.09 -6.45 4.86
CA ASP A 226 7.12 -6.88 3.91
C ASP A 226 6.81 -6.55 2.44
N THR A 227 5.54 -6.26 2.10
CA THR A 227 5.09 -6.15 0.70
C THR A 227 4.51 -4.77 0.34
N ASP A 228 4.48 -3.82 1.29
CA ASP A 228 3.74 -2.54 1.18
C ASP A 228 2.28 -2.70 0.74
N VAL A 229 1.66 -3.81 1.12
CA VAL A 229 0.26 -4.09 0.80
C VAL A 229 -0.59 -3.78 2.02
N ALA A 230 -1.54 -2.87 1.85
CA ALA A 230 -2.57 -2.60 2.84
C ALA A 230 -3.93 -3.03 2.29
N THR A 231 -4.69 -3.78 3.09
CA THR A 231 -6.03 -4.25 2.74
C THR A 231 -7.02 -3.71 3.77
N SER A 232 -8.06 -3.03 3.30
CA SER A 232 -9.21 -2.64 4.12
C SER A 232 -10.43 -3.46 3.71
N VAL A 233 -11.25 -3.87 4.66
CA VAL A 233 -12.46 -4.67 4.41
C VAL A 233 -13.68 -3.96 4.98
N LEU A 234 -14.66 -3.73 4.11
CA LEU A 234 -15.97 -3.20 4.45
C LEU A 234 -17.01 -4.33 4.38
N THR A 235 -17.72 -4.56 5.47
CA THR A 235 -18.84 -5.52 5.51
C THR A 235 -20.15 -4.77 5.57
N LEU A 236 -21.06 -5.05 4.64
CA LEU A 236 -22.34 -4.37 4.54
C LEU A 236 -23.45 -5.34 4.07
N THR A 237 -24.69 -4.99 4.39
CA THR A 237 -25.88 -5.69 3.89
C THR A 237 -26.55 -4.78 2.86
N VAL A 238 -26.64 -5.24 1.62
CA VAL A 238 -27.28 -4.48 0.53
C VAL A 238 -28.57 -5.15 0.09
N SER A 239 -29.52 -4.34 -0.38
CA SER A 239 -30.78 -4.82 -0.93
C SER A 239 -30.81 -4.69 -2.45
N ALA A 240 -31.78 -5.32 -3.10
CA ALA A 240 -32.03 -5.16 -4.54
C ALA A 240 -32.21 -3.69 -4.97
N LYS A 241 -32.66 -2.81 -4.06
CA LYS A 241 -32.82 -1.37 -4.31
C LYS A 241 -31.51 -0.60 -4.37
N ASP A 242 -30.43 -1.17 -3.82
CA ASP A 242 -29.10 -0.56 -3.80
C ASP A 242 -28.27 -0.91 -5.04
N ARG A 243 -28.81 -1.77 -5.93
CA ARG A 243 -28.17 -2.14 -7.18
C ARG A 243 -27.87 -0.89 -8.02
N GLY A 244 -26.67 -0.84 -8.57
CA GLY A 244 -26.19 0.30 -9.36
C GLY A 244 -25.57 1.43 -8.52
N LYS A 245 -25.68 1.41 -7.18
CA LYS A 245 -24.88 2.29 -6.32
C LYS A 245 -23.39 1.95 -6.46
N THR A 246 -22.53 2.93 -6.19
CA THR A 246 -21.07 2.75 -6.25
C THR A 246 -20.49 2.64 -4.85
N ILE A 247 -19.65 1.63 -4.62
CA ILE A 247 -18.77 1.55 -3.45
C ILE A 247 -17.41 2.08 -3.86
N THR A 248 -16.91 3.09 -3.16
CA THR A 248 -15.62 3.73 -3.44
C THR A 248 -14.72 3.64 -2.22
N CYS A 249 -13.49 3.14 -2.39
CA CYS A 249 -12.44 3.31 -1.38
C CYS A 249 -11.49 4.42 -1.81
N VAL A 250 -11.21 5.35 -0.89
CA VAL A 250 -10.32 6.49 -1.07
C VAL A 250 -9.10 6.30 -0.18
N VAL A 251 -7.92 6.45 -0.76
CA VAL A 251 -6.62 6.19 -0.14
C VAL A 251 -5.89 7.51 0.08
N ALA A 252 -5.53 7.76 1.33
CA ALA A 252 -4.81 8.94 1.78
C ALA A 252 -3.43 8.56 2.33
N HIS A 253 -2.39 9.26 1.87
CA HIS A 253 -1.02 9.05 2.31
C HIS A 253 -0.48 10.32 3.01
N PRO A 254 0.38 10.22 4.04
CA PRO A 254 0.84 11.39 4.81
C PRO A 254 1.75 12.37 4.05
N VAL A 255 2.44 11.93 2.98
CA VAL A 255 3.40 12.79 2.25
C VAL A 255 2.82 13.50 1.03
N THR A 256 1.58 13.20 0.65
CA THR A 256 0.96 13.79 -0.54
C THR A 256 -0.51 14.11 -0.28
N GLU A 257 -0.96 15.21 -0.88
CA GLU A 257 -2.37 15.60 -0.90
C GLU A 257 -3.16 14.78 -1.92
N ASP A 258 -2.48 14.25 -2.95
CA ASP A 258 -3.11 13.42 -3.98
C ASP A 258 -3.75 12.18 -3.34
N ARG A 259 -4.98 11.90 -3.78
CA ARG A 259 -5.77 10.74 -3.34
C ARG A 259 -5.94 9.78 -4.49
N LEU A 260 -5.64 8.50 -4.25
CA LEU A 260 -6.05 7.43 -5.15
C LEU A 260 -7.39 6.88 -4.70
N ASN A 261 -8.21 6.44 -5.65
CA ASN A 261 -9.46 5.76 -5.34
C ASN A 261 -9.72 4.58 -6.29
N ALA A 262 -10.52 3.64 -5.82
CA ALA A 262 -11.10 2.59 -6.65
C ALA A 262 -12.60 2.54 -6.39
N SER A 263 -13.37 2.23 -7.42
CA SER A 263 -14.83 2.17 -7.35
C SER A 263 -15.35 0.85 -7.91
N PHE A 264 -16.41 0.33 -7.31
CA PHE A 264 -17.12 -0.87 -7.71
C PHE A 264 -18.62 -0.60 -7.79
N VAL A 265 -19.26 -0.96 -8.90
CA VAL A 265 -20.72 -0.84 -9.06
C VAL A 265 -21.37 -2.05 -8.40
N VAL A 266 -22.26 -1.79 -7.44
CA VAL A 266 -22.96 -2.83 -6.69
C VAL A 266 -23.89 -3.59 -7.61
N ASP A 267 -23.64 -4.88 -7.73
CA ASP A 267 -24.55 -5.84 -8.35
C ASP A 267 -25.16 -6.74 -7.28
N VAL A 268 -26.49 -6.85 -7.26
CA VAL A 268 -27.25 -7.58 -6.23
C VAL A 268 -28.11 -8.64 -6.90
N HIS A 269 -27.89 -9.88 -6.52
CA HIS A 269 -28.65 -11.02 -6.99
C HIS A 269 -29.87 -11.27 -6.08
N TYR A 270 -31.05 -11.43 -6.69
CA TYR A 270 -32.35 -11.67 -6.05
C TYR A 270 -33.22 -12.61 -6.90
N LYS A 271 -34.13 -13.33 -6.24
CA LYS A 271 -35.12 -14.19 -6.91
C LYS A 271 -36.10 -13.34 -7.76
N PRO A 272 -36.77 -13.92 -8.77
CA PRO A 272 -37.70 -13.16 -9.60
C PRO A 272 -38.84 -12.50 -8.81
N SER A 273 -39.31 -11.37 -9.30
CA SER A 273 -40.59 -10.74 -8.93
C SER A 273 -41.45 -10.68 -10.19
N LEU A 274 -42.69 -11.18 -10.09
CA LEU A 274 -43.57 -11.42 -11.24
C LEU A 274 -44.90 -10.70 -11.13
N ARG A 275 -45.40 -10.19 -12.25
CA ARG A 275 -46.76 -9.68 -12.37
C ARG A 275 -47.37 -10.16 -13.69
N LEU A 276 -48.52 -10.83 -13.59
CA LEU A 276 -49.29 -11.31 -14.72
C LEU A 276 -50.42 -10.33 -15.04
N THR A 277 -50.49 -9.92 -16.30
CA THR A 277 -51.59 -9.15 -16.89
C THR A 277 -52.19 -9.92 -18.06
N VAL A 278 -53.48 -9.69 -18.31
CA VAL A 278 -54.22 -10.31 -19.43
C VAL A 278 -55.05 -9.25 -20.14
N ASN A 279 -55.37 -9.45 -21.42
CA ASN A 279 -56.22 -8.53 -22.18
C ASN A 279 -57.68 -8.50 -21.67
N ALA A 280 -58.22 -9.64 -21.27
CA ALA A 280 -59.59 -9.75 -20.76
C ALA A 280 -59.73 -10.94 -19.78
N THR A 281 -60.68 -10.83 -18.83
CA THR A 281 -61.01 -11.90 -17.87
C THR A 281 -62.28 -12.66 -18.24
N LYS A 282 -63.03 -12.18 -19.23
CA LYS A 282 -64.16 -12.88 -19.87
C LYS A 282 -63.92 -12.86 -21.37
N ILE A 283 -63.87 -14.03 -21.99
CA ILE A 283 -63.47 -14.21 -23.39
C ILE A 283 -64.46 -15.18 -24.05
N ASP A 284 -64.87 -14.93 -25.28
CA ASP A 284 -65.76 -15.84 -25.98
C ASP A 284 -65.00 -17.03 -26.59
N SER A 285 -65.66 -18.18 -26.69
CA SER A 285 -65.06 -19.39 -27.24
C SER A 285 -64.65 -19.17 -28.69
N GLY A 286 -63.44 -19.58 -29.02
CA GLY A 286 -62.80 -19.34 -30.31
C GLY A 286 -61.95 -18.07 -30.39
N GLU A 287 -62.01 -17.17 -29.41
CA GLU A 287 -61.12 -16.00 -29.31
C GLU A 287 -59.77 -16.35 -28.65
N ASP A 288 -58.84 -15.40 -28.67
CA ASP A 288 -57.48 -15.55 -28.15
C ASP A 288 -57.28 -14.81 -26.82
N LEU A 289 -56.62 -15.45 -25.86
CA LEU A 289 -56.18 -14.83 -24.60
C LEU A 289 -54.73 -14.36 -24.74
N PHE A 290 -54.52 -13.06 -24.61
CA PHE A 290 -53.18 -12.45 -24.56
C PHE A 290 -52.77 -12.26 -23.10
N MET A 291 -51.62 -12.80 -22.76
CA MET A 291 -51.05 -12.74 -21.42
C MET A 291 -49.66 -12.13 -21.49
N GLU A 292 -49.31 -11.35 -20.48
CA GLU A 292 -48.01 -10.72 -20.36
C GLU A 292 -47.52 -10.88 -18.92
N CYS A 293 -46.33 -11.46 -18.78
CA CYS A 293 -45.68 -11.66 -17.50
C CYS A 293 -44.52 -10.67 -17.38
N GLU A 294 -44.68 -9.64 -16.56
CA GLU A 294 -43.59 -8.73 -16.18
C GLU A 294 -42.66 -9.46 -15.21
N VAL A 295 -41.39 -9.58 -15.57
CA VAL A 295 -40.35 -10.28 -14.81
C VAL A 295 -39.27 -9.29 -14.42
N ASN A 296 -38.98 -9.20 -13.12
CA ASN A 296 -37.79 -8.52 -12.59
C ASN A 296 -36.95 -9.51 -11.77
N ALA A 297 -35.79 -9.89 -12.27
CA ALA A 297 -34.90 -10.89 -11.67
C ALA A 297 -33.44 -10.55 -11.96
N ASN A 298 -32.54 -10.66 -10.97
CA ASN A 298 -31.11 -10.58 -11.23
C ASN A 298 -30.38 -11.75 -10.55
N PRO A 299 -29.62 -12.59 -11.25
CA PRO A 299 -29.47 -12.65 -12.72
C PRO A 299 -30.83 -12.85 -13.44
N PRO A 300 -30.89 -12.63 -14.77
CA PRO A 300 -32.10 -12.85 -15.56
C PRO A 300 -32.74 -14.22 -15.30
N ALA A 301 -34.08 -14.28 -15.41
CA ALA A 301 -34.79 -15.53 -15.21
C ALA A 301 -34.35 -16.58 -16.24
N MET A 302 -34.15 -17.81 -15.78
CA MET A 302 -33.70 -18.93 -16.61
C MET A 302 -34.84 -19.58 -17.39
N GLU A 303 -36.08 -19.38 -16.96
CA GLU A 303 -37.30 -19.90 -17.59
C GLU A 303 -38.50 -19.08 -17.11
N VAL A 304 -39.50 -18.93 -17.99
CA VAL A 304 -40.84 -18.44 -17.63
C VAL A 304 -41.86 -19.48 -18.06
N SER A 305 -42.63 -19.99 -17.11
CA SER A 305 -43.63 -21.03 -17.34
C SER A 305 -45.04 -20.54 -17.02
N TRP A 306 -46.01 -21.02 -17.80
CA TRP A 306 -47.41 -20.62 -17.72
C TRP A 306 -48.25 -21.76 -17.15
N HIS A 307 -49.09 -21.43 -16.17
CA HIS A 307 -49.84 -22.39 -15.38
C HIS A 307 -51.33 -22.04 -15.41
N LEU A 308 -52.16 -23.08 -15.56
CA LEU A 308 -53.62 -23.01 -15.47
C LEU A 308 -54.06 -23.93 -14.34
N ASN A 309 -54.75 -23.39 -13.34
CA ASN A 309 -55.18 -24.13 -12.15
C ASN A 309 -54.03 -24.88 -11.47
N GLY A 310 -52.83 -24.24 -11.45
CA GLY A 310 -51.61 -24.79 -10.88
C GLY A 310 -50.89 -25.84 -11.75
N ARG A 311 -51.40 -26.17 -12.94
CA ARG A 311 -50.77 -27.11 -13.87
C ARG A 311 -50.04 -26.37 -14.98
N LEU A 312 -48.79 -26.77 -15.22
CA LEU A 312 -47.99 -26.28 -16.34
C LEU A 312 -48.66 -26.61 -17.67
N PHE A 313 -48.79 -25.61 -18.56
CA PHE A 313 -49.28 -25.84 -19.93
C PHE A 313 -48.36 -25.28 -21.01
N SER A 314 -47.45 -24.35 -20.69
CA SER A 314 -46.50 -23.79 -21.66
C SER A 314 -45.25 -23.23 -20.99
N ILE A 315 -44.16 -23.15 -21.74
CA ILE A 315 -42.88 -22.54 -21.33
C ILE A 315 -42.47 -21.55 -22.42
N SER A 316 -42.17 -20.31 -22.02
CA SER A 316 -41.60 -19.28 -22.87
C SER A 316 -40.08 -19.29 -22.82
N GLN A 317 -39.45 -18.71 -23.84
CA GLN A 317 -38.00 -18.50 -23.85
C GLN A 317 -37.55 -17.65 -22.65
N ALA A 318 -36.37 -17.98 -22.13
CA ALA A 318 -35.75 -17.25 -21.04
C ALA A 318 -35.44 -15.80 -21.44
N PRO A 319 -35.84 -14.79 -20.64
CA PRO A 319 -35.43 -13.42 -20.90
C PRO A 319 -33.91 -13.27 -20.75
N SER A 320 -33.28 -12.55 -21.68
CA SER A 320 -31.83 -12.30 -21.66
C SER A 320 -31.41 -11.14 -20.75
N VAL A 321 -32.38 -10.37 -20.24
CA VAL A 321 -32.17 -9.17 -19.42
C VAL A 321 -32.88 -9.28 -18.07
N PRO A 322 -32.41 -8.57 -17.03
CA PRO A 322 -32.98 -8.68 -15.68
C PRO A 322 -34.45 -8.27 -15.59
N THR A 323 -34.85 -7.26 -16.37
CA THR A 323 -36.23 -6.76 -16.42
C THR A 323 -36.77 -7.00 -17.82
N ALA A 324 -37.79 -7.84 -17.94
CA ALA A 324 -38.39 -8.21 -19.21
C ALA A 324 -39.91 -8.33 -19.09
N SER A 325 -40.61 -8.08 -20.19
CA SER A 325 -42.02 -8.41 -20.33
C SER A 325 -42.15 -9.58 -21.28
N VAL A 326 -42.68 -10.70 -20.80
CA VAL A 326 -42.76 -11.95 -21.56
C VAL A 326 -44.19 -12.18 -22.02
N PRO A 327 -44.50 -11.97 -23.31
CA PRO A 327 -45.84 -12.19 -23.84
C PRO A 327 -46.08 -13.69 -24.11
N PHE A 328 -47.35 -14.10 -24.01
CA PHE A 328 -47.84 -15.39 -24.48
C PHE A 328 -49.29 -15.27 -24.93
N THR A 329 -49.61 -15.90 -26.06
CA THR A 329 -50.97 -15.95 -26.58
C THR A 329 -51.47 -17.39 -26.55
N ARG A 330 -52.58 -17.62 -25.85
CA ARG A 330 -53.34 -18.88 -25.93
C ARG A 330 -54.44 -18.70 -26.97
N THR A 331 -54.33 -19.41 -28.09
CA THR A 331 -55.22 -19.22 -29.24
C THR A 331 -56.43 -20.13 -29.22
N ARG A 332 -57.56 -19.64 -29.75
CA ARG A 332 -58.84 -20.37 -29.90
C ARG A 332 -59.30 -21.07 -28.61
N LEU A 333 -59.68 -20.27 -27.62
CA LEU A 333 -60.07 -20.78 -26.31
C LEU A 333 -61.35 -21.62 -26.34
N ASP A 334 -61.39 -22.66 -25.50
CA ASP A 334 -62.59 -23.43 -25.18
C ASP A 334 -62.98 -23.31 -23.70
N ARG A 335 -64.10 -23.92 -23.30
CA ARG A 335 -64.59 -23.84 -21.91
C ARG A 335 -63.61 -24.44 -20.89
N SER A 336 -62.81 -25.43 -21.29
CA SER A 336 -61.80 -26.07 -20.43
C SER A 336 -60.61 -25.17 -20.13
N ASP A 337 -60.43 -24.09 -20.91
CA ASP A 337 -59.43 -23.05 -20.66
C ASP A 337 -59.86 -22.06 -19.57
N SER A 338 -61.07 -22.18 -19.03
CA SER A 338 -61.51 -21.39 -17.88
C SER A 338 -60.75 -21.78 -16.61
N GLY A 339 -60.29 -20.80 -15.86
CA GLY A 339 -59.60 -21.03 -14.60
C GLY A 339 -58.65 -19.93 -14.20
N ASN A 340 -57.77 -20.29 -13.26
CA ASN A 340 -56.80 -19.37 -12.68
C ASN A 340 -55.46 -19.49 -13.40
N TYR A 341 -55.05 -18.42 -14.07
CA TYR A 341 -53.78 -18.29 -14.75
C TYR A 341 -52.71 -17.70 -13.83
N GLN A 342 -51.49 -18.22 -13.91
CA GLN A 342 -50.28 -17.68 -13.28
C GLN A 342 -49.08 -17.90 -14.19
N CYS A 343 -48.09 -17.01 -14.11
CA CYS A 343 -46.74 -17.31 -14.57
C CYS A 343 -45.83 -17.63 -13.37
N ARG A 344 -44.83 -18.48 -13.62
CA ARG A 344 -43.74 -18.78 -12.67
C ARG A 344 -42.41 -18.59 -13.37
N ALA A 345 -41.41 -18.16 -12.60
CA ALA A 345 -40.06 -17.98 -13.11
C ALA A 345 -39.06 -18.26 -12.00
N TRP A 346 -37.85 -18.68 -12.40
CA TRP A 346 -36.78 -18.97 -11.46
C TRP A 346 -35.42 -18.51 -11.99
N ASN A 347 -34.50 -18.26 -11.07
CA ASN A 347 -33.08 -18.04 -11.36
C ASN A 347 -32.23 -18.72 -10.27
N SER A 348 -30.92 -18.48 -10.27
CA SER A 348 -29.99 -19.05 -9.27
C SER A 348 -30.26 -18.62 -7.82
N CYS A 349 -31.15 -17.65 -7.59
CA CYS A 349 -31.55 -17.19 -6.25
C CYS A 349 -32.87 -17.78 -5.77
N GLY A 350 -33.65 -18.43 -6.64
CA GLY A 350 -34.91 -19.09 -6.28
C GLY A 350 -36.01 -18.91 -7.32
N GLU A 351 -37.21 -19.36 -6.95
CA GLU A 351 -38.43 -19.31 -7.76
C GLU A 351 -39.42 -18.27 -7.20
N ALA A 352 -40.24 -17.71 -8.09
CA ALA A 352 -41.39 -16.91 -7.74
C ALA A 352 -42.59 -17.21 -8.64
N VAL A 353 -43.77 -16.83 -8.15
CA VAL A 353 -45.06 -16.97 -8.84
C VAL A 353 -45.74 -15.61 -8.92
N SER A 354 -46.46 -15.34 -10.01
CA SER A 354 -47.23 -14.11 -10.17
C SER A 354 -48.52 -14.09 -9.35
N ASN A 355 -49.21 -12.95 -9.39
CA ASN A 355 -50.63 -12.88 -9.04
C ASN A 355 -51.47 -13.90 -9.85
N LEU A 356 -52.55 -14.35 -9.24
CA LEU A 356 -53.59 -15.18 -9.88
C LEU A 356 -54.52 -14.29 -10.71
N VAL A 357 -54.80 -14.69 -11.94
CA VAL A 357 -55.79 -14.04 -12.81
C VAL A 357 -56.85 -15.06 -13.22
N ALA A 358 -58.08 -14.86 -12.76
CA ALA A 358 -59.21 -15.72 -13.13
C ALA A 358 -59.77 -15.31 -14.50
N VAL A 359 -59.79 -16.26 -15.44
CA VAL A 359 -60.36 -16.07 -16.79
C VAL A 359 -61.53 -17.03 -16.98
N THR A 360 -62.63 -16.52 -17.51
CA THR A 360 -63.85 -17.29 -17.82
C THR A 360 -64.09 -17.28 -19.32
N VAL A 361 -64.26 -18.46 -19.92
CA VAL A 361 -64.58 -18.59 -21.35
C VAL A 361 -66.08 -18.82 -21.52
N THR A 362 -66.75 -17.96 -22.27
CA THR A 362 -68.20 -17.98 -22.54
C THR A 362 -68.49 -18.44 -23.97
N GLY A 363 -69.69 -18.96 -24.26
CA GLY A 363 -70.07 -19.42 -25.60
C GLY A 363 -70.37 -20.92 -25.68
N ALA A 364 -71.04 -21.35 -26.76
CA ALA A 364 -71.40 -22.75 -26.99
C ALA A 364 -70.20 -23.53 -27.53
N ASP A 365 -69.94 -24.72 -26.98
CA ASP A 365 -68.99 -25.65 -27.57
C ASP A 365 -69.34 -25.80 -29.05
N GLY A 366 -68.36 -25.66 -29.94
CA GLY A 366 -68.53 -25.97 -31.35
C GLY A 366 -68.82 -27.45 -31.54
N LEU A 367 -70.04 -27.88 -31.18
CA LEU A 367 -70.67 -29.07 -31.68
C LEU A 367 -70.78 -28.85 -33.18
N SER A 368 -69.81 -29.37 -33.91
CA SER A 368 -70.05 -29.80 -35.28
C SER A 368 -71.26 -30.73 -35.23
N THR A 369 -72.44 -30.18 -35.53
CA THR A 369 -73.59 -30.98 -35.94
C THR A 369 -73.17 -31.71 -37.21
N LEU A 370 -72.63 -32.92 -37.03
CA LEU A 370 -72.61 -33.95 -38.06
C LEU A 370 -74.07 -34.24 -38.39
N LEU A 371 -74.61 -33.54 -39.39
CA LEU A 371 -75.78 -33.99 -40.12
C LEU A 371 -75.34 -35.26 -40.86
N THR A 372 -75.41 -36.42 -40.20
CA THR A 372 -75.45 -37.70 -40.90
C THR A 372 -76.77 -37.77 -41.64
N ALA A 373 -76.76 -37.38 -42.92
CA ALA A 373 -77.82 -37.73 -43.85
C ALA A 373 -77.70 -39.23 -44.15
N ASP A 374 -78.39 -40.07 -43.36
CA ASP A 374 -78.61 -41.47 -43.72
C ASP A 374 -79.59 -41.53 -44.90
N PHE A 375 -79.07 -41.52 -46.13
CA PHE A 375 -79.80 -42.02 -47.29
C PHE A 375 -79.64 -43.54 -47.34
N GLN A 376 -80.70 -44.26 -46.97
CA GLN A 376 -80.82 -45.68 -47.29
C GLN A 376 -80.91 -45.85 -48.81
N VAL A 377 -79.90 -46.50 -49.41
CA VAL A 377 -79.99 -47.05 -50.76
C VAL A 377 -80.74 -48.39 -50.65
N ILE A 378 -82.02 -48.41 -51.02
CA ILE A 378 -82.78 -49.64 -51.21
C ILE A 378 -82.41 -50.19 -52.59
N ALA A 379 -81.65 -51.28 -52.62
CA ALA A 379 -81.45 -52.08 -53.82
C ALA A 379 -82.70 -52.96 -54.03
N LEU A 380 -83.42 -52.77 -55.14
CA LEU A 380 -84.46 -53.69 -55.61
C LEU A 380 -83.90 -54.51 -56.76
N SER A 381 -83.68 -55.80 -56.48
CA SER A 381 -83.36 -56.82 -57.48
C SER A 381 -84.62 -57.53 -57.96
N ALA A 382 -84.70 -57.70 -59.28
CA ALA A 382 -85.43 -58.71 -60.05
C ALA A 382 -86.84 -58.38 -60.64
N LEU A 383 -86.81 -58.21 -61.97
CA LEU A 383 -87.66 -58.79 -63.03
C LEU A 383 -89.19 -58.87 -62.83
N ALA A 384 -89.94 -58.11 -63.65
CA ALA A 384 -91.03 -58.66 -64.49
C ALA A 384 -91.64 -57.61 -65.45
N SER A 385 -91.67 -57.99 -66.74
CA SER A 385 -92.62 -57.67 -67.83
C SER A 385 -93.11 -56.23 -68.08
N LEU A 386 -92.77 -55.74 -69.28
CA LEU A 386 -93.48 -54.69 -70.02
C LEU A 386 -94.89 -55.14 -70.46
N THR A 387 -95.90 -54.34 -70.13
CA THR A 387 -97.12 -54.19 -70.94
C THR A 387 -97.60 -52.75 -70.87
N SER A 388 -97.59 -52.06 -72.01
CA SER A 388 -98.33 -50.82 -72.23
C SER A 388 -99.70 -51.16 -72.82
N GLN A 389 -100.78 -50.73 -72.18
CA GLN A 389 -102.10 -50.61 -72.80
C GLN A 389 -102.55 -49.16 -72.65
N VAL A 390 -102.81 -48.56 -73.80
CA VAL A 390 -103.38 -47.22 -74.00
C VAL A 390 -104.89 -47.32 -73.81
N GLN A 391 -105.52 -46.39 -73.07
CA GLN A 391 -106.83 -45.86 -73.45
C GLN A 391 -107.21 -44.57 -72.70
N ASN A 392 -107.63 -43.59 -73.51
CA ASN A 392 -108.30 -42.31 -73.20
C ASN A 392 -109.47 -42.50 -72.20
N PHE A 393 -109.84 -41.56 -71.32
CA PHE A 393 -110.16 -40.14 -71.51
C PHE A 393 -109.90 -39.34 -70.22
#